data_AF-A0AAE9ZHC0-F1
#
_entry.id   AF-A0AAE9ZHC0-F1
#
_cell.length_a   1.000
_cell.length_b   1.000
_cell.length_c   1.000
_cell.angle_alpha   90.00
_cell.angle_beta   90.00
_cell.angle_gamma   90.00
#
_symmetry.space_group_name_H-M   'P 1'
#
loop_
_entity.id
_entity.type
_entity.pdbx_description
1 polymer ?
#
loop_
_entity_poly.entity_id
_entity_poly.type
_entity_poly.pdbx_seq_one_letter_code
_entity_poly.pdbx_strand_id
1 'polypeptide(L)'
;MSGLVFTLASSKRRQKLSEEAAHSRASQLRRITACTFVIIYNFVGIADIVSTVIALEAGAGVEANPILNAMMTHMGEGWILAKLALQGLISFMVLWFPHWIVLAFFGVATAGNAWIVWNNFSIAGVV
;
A
#
# COMPACT_ATOMS: atom_id res chain seq x y z
N MET A 1 -15.46 14.48 40.29
CA MET A 1 -14.58 15.36 39.48
C MET A 1 -13.62 14.61 38.53
N SER A 2 -13.88 13.35 38.12
CA SER A 2 -12.96 12.60 37.23
C SER A 2 -13.30 12.61 35.72
N GLY A 3 -14.54 12.92 35.33
CA GLY A 3 -14.94 12.85 33.90
C GLY A 3 -14.44 14.01 33.02
N LEU A 4 -14.27 15.20 33.61
CA LEU A 4 -13.89 16.43 32.89
C LEU A 4 -12.43 16.46 32.45
N VAL A 5 -11.54 15.77 33.18
CA VAL A 5 -10.11 15.72 32.87
C VAL A 5 -9.84 14.79 31.68
N PHE A 6 -10.58 13.68 31.56
CA PHE A 6 -10.46 12.73 30.45
C PHE A 6 -10.92 13.32 29.11
N THR A 7 -11.99 14.13 29.11
CA THR A 7 -12.49 14.81 27.90
C THR A 7 -11.60 15.95 27.44
N LEU A 8 -11.02 16.73 28.37
CA LEU A 8 -10.07 17.80 28.04
C LEU A 8 -8.71 17.28 27.57
N ALA A 9 -8.23 16.17 28.13
CA ALA A 9 -7.02 15.50 27.64
C ALA A 9 -7.22 14.93 26.22
N SER A 10 -8.41 14.40 25.94
CA SER A 10 -8.79 13.90 24.61
C SER A 10 -8.93 15.02 23.56
N SER A 11 -9.52 16.17 23.92
CA SER A 11 -9.68 17.29 22.99
C SER A 11 -8.33 17.92 22.62
N LYS A 12 -7.45 18.16 23.61
CA LYS A 12 -6.09 18.67 23.36
C LYS A 12 -5.27 17.71 22.49
N ARG A 13 -5.41 16.40 22.68
CA ARG A 13 -4.72 15.39 21.88
C ARG A 13 -5.22 15.38 20.43
N ARG A 14 -6.53 15.51 20.20
CA ARG A 14 -7.12 15.67 18.86
C ARG A 14 -6.67 16.96 18.18
N GLN A 15 -6.61 18.05 18.92
CA GLN A 15 -6.16 19.35 18.41
C GLN A 15 -4.70 19.27 17.97
N LYS A 16 -3.82 18.70 18.80
CA LYS A 16 -2.41 18.48 18.48
C LYS A 16 -2.21 17.56 17.26
N LEU A 17 -2.97 16.47 17.16
CA LEU A 17 -3.00 15.62 15.95
C LEU A 17 -3.45 16.39 14.70
N SER A 18 -4.43 17.28 14.83
CA SER A 18 -4.91 18.09 13.70
C SER A 18 -3.89 19.15 13.26
N GLU A 19 -3.15 19.74 14.22
CA GLU A 19 -2.07 20.69 13.97
C GLU A 19 -0.85 20.00 13.36
N GLU A 20 -0.45 18.83 13.87
CA GLU A 20 0.60 18.00 13.28
C GLU A 20 0.22 17.55 11.86
N ALA A 21 -1.06 17.22 11.62
CA ALA A 21 -1.57 16.95 10.27
C ALA A 21 -1.50 18.17 9.36
N ALA A 22 -1.87 19.36 9.84
CA ALA A 22 -1.80 20.59 9.08
C ALA A 22 -0.35 20.98 8.75
N HIS A 23 0.55 20.86 9.73
CA HIS A 23 1.97 21.16 9.57
C HIS A 23 2.66 20.13 8.65
N SER A 24 2.29 18.85 8.74
CA SER A 24 2.81 17.82 7.83
C SER A 24 2.33 18.02 6.39
N ARG A 25 1.13 18.58 6.19
CA ARG A 25 0.62 18.99 4.87
C ARG A 25 1.33 20.23 4.30
N ALA A 26 1.88 21.10 5.16
CA ALA A 26 2.57 22.33 4.74
C ALA A 26 4.02 22.10 4.26
N SER A 27 4.67 21.00 4.67
CA SER A 27 6.05 20.70 4.26
C SER A 27 6.12 20.22 2.81
N GLN A 28 6.67 21.04 1.92
CA GLN A 28 6.87 20.70 0.50
C GLN A 28 7.73 19.44 0.31
N LEU A 29 8.78 19.26 1.12
CA LEU A 29 9.66 18.10 1.03
C LEU A 29 8.91 16.79 1.30
N ARG A 30 8.10 16.73 2.36
CA ARG A 30 7.32 15.53 2.70
C ARG A 30 6.33 15.17 1.59
N ARG A 31 5.71 16.17 0.96
CA ARG A 31 4.80 15.96 -0.17
C ARG A 31 5.54 15.43 -1.40
N ILE A 32 6.70 15.97 -1.73
CA ILE A 32 7.52 15.49 -2.86
C ILE A 32 7.91 14.04 -2.61
N THR A 33 8.47 13.73 -1.44
CA THR A 33 8.86 12.37 -1.07
C THR A 33 7.67 11.40 -1.11
N ALA A 34 6.52 11.79 -0.56
CA ALA A 34 5.30 10.98 -0.63
C ALA A 34 4.84 10.74 -2.08
N CYS A 35 4.89 11.77 -2.93
CA CYS A 35 4.56 11.62 -4.36
C CYS A 35 5.49 10.63 -5.05
N THR A 36 6.81 10.73 -4.84
CA THR A 36 7.79 9.80 -5.40
C THR A 36 7.52 8.36 -4.94
N PHE A 37 7.31 8.15 -3.64
CA PHE A 37 7.00 6.83 -3.11
C PHE A 37 5.70 6.26 -3.70
N VAL A 38 4.65 7.08 -3.83
CA VAL A 38 3.37 6.64 -4.41
C VAL A 38 3.53 6.27 -5.89
N ILE A 39 4.31 7.02 -6.66
CA ILE A 39 4.60 6.67 -8.06
C ILE A 39 5.29 5.30 -8.13
N ILE A 40 6.37 5.11 -7.36
CA ILE A 40 7.11 3.84 -7.32
C ILE A 40 6.19 2.69 -6.91
N TYR A 41 5.42 2.89 -5.83
CA TYR A 41 4.47 1.90 -5.33
C TYR A 41 3.45 1.48 -6.39
N ASN A 42 2.94 2.43 -7.18
CA ASN A 42 1.96 2.11 -8.22
C ASN A 42 2.58 1.31 -9.37
N PHE A 43 3.81 1.62 -9.77
CA PHE A 43 4.54 0.81 -10.75
C PHE A 43 4.79 -0.61 -10.23
N VAL A 44 5.22 -0.75 -8.98
CA VAL A 44 5.42 -2.06 -8.34
C VAL A 44 4.10 -2.82 -8.26
N GLY A 45 2.98 -2.17 -7.93
CA GLY A 45 1.67 -2.80 -7.87
C GLY A 45 1.16 -3.30 -9.23
N ILE A 46 1.41 -2.55 -10.30
CA ILE A 46 1.13 -3.01 -11.67
C ILE A 46 2.01 -4.21 -12.02
N ALA A 47 3.32 -4.14 -11.72
CA ALA A 47 4.24 -5.24 -11.96
C ALA A 47 3.86 -6.49 -11.14
N ASP A 48 3.31 -6.33 -9.94
CA ASP A 48 2.80 -7.42 -9.12
C ASP A 48 1.62 -8.14 -9.78
N ILE A 49 0.65 -7.39 -10.30
CA ILE A 49 -0.47 -7.96 -11.08
C ILE A 49 0.07 -8.72 -12.30
N VAL A 50 0.94 -8.09 -13.09
CA VAL A 50 1.53 -8.70 -14.30
C VAL A 50 2.32 -9.96 -13.96
N SER A 51 3.18 -9.90 -12.94
CA SER A 51 3.98 -11.05 -12.51
C SER A 51 3.12 -12.21 -12.01
N THR A 52 2.00 -11.90 -11.34
CA THR A 52 1.05 -12.91 -10.88
C THR A 52 0.36 -13.58 -12.07
N VAL A 53 -0.13 -12.81 -13.05
CA VAL A 53 -0.76 -13.35 -14.25
C VAL A 53 0.22 -14.24 -15.04
N ILE A 54 1.45 -13.75 -15.26
CA ILE A 54 2.48 -14.50 -15.99
C ILE A 54 2.86 -15.79 -15.25
N ALA A 55 3.02 -15.73 -13.93
CA ALA A 55 3.35 -16.92 -13.13
C ALA A 55 2.23 -17.98 -13.19
N LEU A 56 0.97 -17.56 -13.28
CA LEU A 56 -0.19 -18.45 -13.43
C LEU A 56 -0.28 -19.04 -14.84
N GLU A 57 -0.07 -18.23 -15.87
CA GLU A 57 -0.12 -18.65 -17.29
C GLU A 57 1.04 -19.58 -17.67
N ALA A 58 2.23 -19.38 -17.09
CA ALA A 58 3.41 -20.20 -17.33
C ALA A 58 3.27 -21.65 -16.81
N GLY A 59 2.19 -21.98 -16.09
CA GLY A 59 1.94 -23.32 -15.55
C GLY A 59 2.95 -23.77 -14.48
N ALA A 60 3.85 -22.88 -14.05
CA ALA A 60 4.94 -23.16 -13.13
C ALA A 60 4.54 -23.07 -11.64
N GLY A 61 3.32 -22.62 -11.34
CA GLY A 61 2.83 -22.50 -9.97
C GLY A 61 1.43 -23.06 -9.80
N VAL A 62 1.32 -24.21 -9.11
CA VAL A 62 0.12 -24.45 -8.30
C VAL A 62 0.12 -23.34 -7.27
N GLU A 63 -0.85 -22.45 -7.36
CA GLU A 63 -0.96 -21.29 -6.50
C GLU A 63 -1.02 -21.75 -5.03
N ALA A 64 0.07 -21.55 -4.29
CA ALA A 64 0.21 -22.07 -2.94
C ALA A 64 -0.78 -21.46 -1.94
N ASN A 65 -1.39 -20.32 -2.29
CA ASN A 65 -2.41 -19.67 -1.48
C ASN A 65 -3.82 -20.10 -1.93
N PRO A 66 -4.49 -21.00 -1.18
CA PRO A 66 -5.80 -21.54 -1.55
C PRO A 66 -6.89 -20.46 -1.62
N ILE A 67 -6.71 -19.33 -0.93
CA ILE A 67 -7.66 -18.22 -0.95
C ILE A 67 -7.58 -17.47 -2.28
N LEU A 68 -6.37 -17.23 -2.78
CA LEU A 68 -6.17 -16.53 -4.06
C LEU A 68 -6.71 -17.38 -5.22
N ASN A 69 -6.48 -18.70 -5.14
CA ASN A 69 -7.01 -19.66 -6.12
C ASN A 69 -8.53 -19.69 -6.16
N ALA A 70 -9.18 -19.77 -5.00
CA ALA A 70 -10.63 -19.72 -4.88
C ALA A 70 -11.22 -18.39 -5.38
N MET A 71 -10.54 -17.27 -5.12
CA MET A 71 -10.95 -15.96 -5.62
C MET A 71 -10.83 -15.86 -7.15
N MET A 72 -9.77 -16.38 -7.75
CA MET A 72 -9.61 -16.34 -9.21
C MET A 72 -10.59 -17.26 -9.94
N THR A 73 -10.86 -18.44 -9.38
CA THR A 73 -11.85 -19.38 -9.96
C THR A 73 -13.28 -18.86 -9.86
N HIS A 74 -13.61 -18.02 -8.88
CA HIS A 74 -14.98 -17.51 -8.69
C HIS A 74 -15.19 -16.07 -9.19
N MET A 75 -14.17 -15.22 -9.21
CA MET A 75 -14.30 -13.80 -9.55
C MET A 75 -13.65 -13.39 -10.88
N GLY A 76 -12.98 -14.31 -11.60
CA GLY A 76 -12.35 -14.00 -12.89
C GLY A 76 -11.37 -12.82 -12.77
N GLU A 77 -11.49 -11.80 -13.61
CA GLU A 77 -10.63 -10.60 -13.55
C GLU A 77 -10.99 -9.61 -12.42
N GLY A 78 -12.07 -9.84 -11.67
CA GLY A 78 -12.56 -8.92 -10.63
C GLY A 78 -11.56 -8.67 -9.49
N TRP A 79 -10.63 -9.60 -9.25
CA TRP A 79 -9.58 -9.43 -8.24
C TRP A 79 -8.58 -8.33 -8.64
N ILE A 80 -8.35 -8.09 -9.93
CA ILE A 80 -7.46 -7.03 -10.42
C ILE A 80 -8.03 -5.67 -10.04
N LEU A 81 -9.33 -5.46 -10.30
CA LEU A 81 -10.01 -4.21 -9.96
C LEU A 81 -10.01 -3.96 -8.45
N ALA A 82 -10.29 -5.00 -7.64
CA ALA A 82 -10.24 -4.90 -6.19
C ALA A 82 -8.84 -4.51 -5.69
N LYS A 83 -7.79 -5.09 -6.29
CA LYS A 83 -6.39 -4.81 -5.96
C LYS A 83 -6.00 -3.38 -6.32
N LEU A 84 -6.38 -2.91 -7.51
CA LEU A 84 -6.19 -1.52 -7.95
C LEU A 84 -6.94 -0.52 -7.07
N ALA A 85 -8.17 -0.84 -6.64
CA ALA A 85 -8.95 0.01 -5.75
C ALA A 85 -8.27 0.15 -4.38
N LEU A 86 -7.80 -0.96 -3.80
CA LEU A 86 -7.04 -0.96 -2.55
C LEU A 86 -5.74 -0.17 -2.70
N GLN A 87 -5.03 -0.35 -3.81
CA GLN A 87 -3.80 0.37 -4.13
C GLN A 87 -4.03 1.89 -4.24
N GLY A 88 -5.12 2.30 -4.89
CA GLY A 88 -5.55 3.70 -4.98
C GLY A 88 -5.89 4.29 -3.62
N LEU A 89 -6.59 3.54 -2.76
CA LEU A 89 -6.91 3.95 -1.40
C LEU A 89 -5.65 4.17 -0.55
N ILE A 90 -4.70 3.22 -0.58
CA ILE A 90 -3.43 3.34 0.15
C ILE A 90 -2.64 4.56 -0.37
N SER A 91 -2.57 4.73 -1.69
CA SER A 91 -1.91 5.89 -2.32
C SER A 91 -2.52 7.21 -1.86
N PHE A 92 -3.85 7.29 -1.83
CA PHE A 92 -4.58 8.46 -1.33
C PHE A 92 -4.25 8.74 0.14
N MET A 93 -4.25 7.71 1.00
CA MET A 93 -3.93 7.86 2.42
C MET A 93 -2.52 8.39 2.66
N VAL A 94 -1.52 7.89 1.91
CA VAL A 94 -0.12 8.34 2.00
C VAL A 94 0.03 9.80 1.57
N LEU A 95 -0.65 10.22 0.49
CA LEU A 95 -0.64 11.61 0.04
C LEU A 95 -1.41 12.55 1.00
N TRP A 96 -2.47 12.06 1.63
CA TRP A 96 -3.30 12.82 2.56
C TRP A 96 -2.55 13.13 3.86
N PHE A 97 -1.70 12.22 4.33
CA PHE A 97 -0.94 12.36 5.57
C PHE A 97 0.52 11.86 5.42
N PRO A 98 1.41 12.66 4.82
CA PRO A 98 2.79 12.25 4.52
C PRO A 98 3.69 12.37 5.75
N HIS A 99 3.47 11.52 6.75
CA HIS A 99 4.26 11.46 7.97
C HIS A 99 5.49 10.56 7.77
N TRP A 100 6.66 10.95 8.27
CA TRP A 100 7.93 10.22 8.03
C TRP A 100 7.88 8.75 8.45
N ILE A 101 7.24 8.44 9.59
CA ILE A 101 7.05 7.05 10.03
C ILE A 101 6.21 6.26 9.00
N VAL A 102 5.13 6.87 8.50
CA VAL A 102 4.26 6.25 7.49
C VAL A 102 5.04 6.02 6.19
N LEU A 103 5.82 7.02 5.74
CA LEU A 103 6.65 6.91 4.54
C LEU A 103 7.73 5.83 4.68
N ALA A 104 8.33 5.67 5.87
CA ALA A 104 9.31 4.62 6.13
C ALA A 104 8.69 3.22 6.05
N PHE A 105 7.58 2.98 6.75
CA PHE A 105 6.85 1.71 6.66
C PHE A 105 6.36 1.44 5.24
N PHE A 106 5.84 2.46 4.55
CA PHE A 106 5.38 2.36 3.18
C PHE A 106 6.51 2.02 2.22
N GLY A 107 7.70 2.61 2.39
CA GLY A 107 8.89 2.28 1.62
C GLY A 107 9.34 0.82 1.81
N VAL A 108 9.39 0.34 3.06
CA VAL A 108 9.72 -1.06 3.37
C VAL A 108 8.69 -2.02 2.77
N ALA A 109 7.40 -1.73 2.92
CA ALA A 109 6.33 -2.54 2.34
C ALA A 109 6.42 -2.57 0.80
N THR A 110 6.70 -1.42 0.17
CA THR A 110 6.87 -1.33 -1.29
C THR A 110 8.09 -2.14 -1.76
N ALA A 111 9.21 -2.07 -1.04
CA ALA A 111 10.40 -2.86 -1.35
C ALA A 111 10.14 -4.37 -1.20
N GLY A 112 9.43 -4.77 -0.14
CA GLY A 112 8.98 -6.15 0.04
C GLY A 112 8.08 -6.63 -1.10
N ASN A 113 7.15 -5.79 -1.56
CA ASN A 113 6.31 -6.12 -2.70
C ASN A 113 7.15 -6.29 -3.98
N ALA A 114 8.07 -5.37 -4.25
CA ALA A 114 8.98 -5.47 -5.40
C ALA A 114 9.83 -6.75 -5.38
N TRP A 115 10.26 -7.20 -4.19
CA TRP A 115 10.95 -8.47 -4.02
C TRP A 115 10.07 -9.66 -4.40
N ILE A 116 8.79 -9.66 -4.02
CA ILE A 116 7.83 -10.70 -4.41
C ILE A 116 7.66 -10.72 -5.93
N VAL A 117 7.47 -9.54 -6.55
CA VAL A 117 7.37 -9.39 -8.02
C VAL A 117 8.60 -9.99 -8.72
N TRP A 118 9.80 -9.67 -8.22
CA TRP A 118 11.04 -10.20 -8.77
C TRP A 118 11.10 -11.74 -8.69
N ASN A 119 10.72 -12.31 -7.54
CA ASN A 119 10.68 -13.77 -7.39
C ASN A 119 9.66 -14.42 -8.34
N ASN A 120 8.50 -13.80 -8.51
CA ASN A 120 7.49 -14.29 -9.46
C ASN A 120 8.03 -14.30 -10.89
N PHE A 121 8.73 -13.25 -11.32
CA PHE A 121 9.36 -13.22 -12.64
C PHE A 121 10.49 -14.25 -12.79
N SER A 122 11.27 -14.49 -11.74
CA SER A 122 12.31 -15.51 -11.76
C SER A 122 11.75 -16.93 -11.84
N ILE A 123 10.68 -17.23 -11.08
CA ILE A 123 9.96 -18.51 -11.16
C ILE A 123 9.34 -18.72 -12.54
N ALA A 124 8.82 -17.65 -13.15
CA ALA A 124 8.28 -17.68 -14.50
C ALA A 124 9.34 -17.72 -15.61
N GLY A 125 10.64 -17.65 -15.28
CA GLY A 125 11.74 -17.67 -16.26
C GLY A 125 11.85 -16.41 -17.13
N VAL A 126 11.27 -15.30 -16.68
CA VAL A 126 11.35 -13.99 -17.36
C VAL A 126 12.66 -13.28 -17.04
N VAL A 127 13.24 -13.55 -15.86
CA VAL A 127 14.50 -12.97 -15.36
C VAL A 127 15.38 -14.05 -14.74
#